data_AF-A0A2M8DW00-F1
#
_entry.id   AF-A0A2M8DW00-F1
#
_cell.length_a   1.000
_cell.length_b   1.000
_cell.length_c   1.000
_cell.angle_alpha   90.00
_cell.angle_beta   90.00
_cell.angle_gamma   90.00
#
_symmetry.space_group_name_H-M   'P 1'
#
loop_
_entity.id
_entity.type
_entity.pdbx_description
1 polymer ?
#
loop_
_entity_poly.entity_id
_entity_poly.type
_entity_poly.pdbx_seq_one_letter_code
_entity_poly.pdbx_strand_id
1 'polypeptide(L)'
;MLKKQIVIVITATLLSAVTFAEQAATEHEHAEHHAAHHAHWAYDGSNGPDHWSDLDAKFATCYTGRNQSPINLTHFTDAELSPIKFNYQAGGDEVVNNGHTIQVNYAAGSTMTLDSQTFELKQFHAHAPSENQINGKSFPMEAHFVHA
;
A
#
# COMPACT_ATOMS: atom_id res chain seq x y z
N MET A 1 -21.16 -43.31 0.92
CA MET A 1 -21.04 -44.65 0.29
C MET A 1 -21.14 -44.52 -1.22
N LEU A 2 -20.26 -45.25 -1.92
CA LEU A 2 -19.81 -45.19 -3.32
C LEU A 2 -20.81 -44.80 -4.45
N LYS A 3 -20.30 -44.04 -5.44
CA LYS A 3 -19.88 -44.50 -6.79
C LYS A 3 -19.16 -43.36 -7.54
N LYS A 4 -17.83 -43.44 -7.71
CA LYS A 4 -17.08 -43.76 -8.96
C LYS A 4 -17.28 -42.71 -10.08
N GLN A 5 -16.35 -41.77 -10.21
CA GLN A 5 -15.26 -41.74 -11.23
C GLN A 5 -15.75 -41.71 -12.68
N ILE A 6 -15.47 -40.59 -13.36
CA ILE A 6 -15.39 -40.52 -14.81
C ILE A 6 -13.97 -40.04 -15.14
N VAL A 7 -13.20 -40.95 -15.71
CA VAL A 7 -11.94 -40.68 -16.41
C VAL A 7 -12.31 -40.62 -17.88
N ILE A 8 -12.00 -39.51 -18.55
CA ILE A 8 -11.93 -39.48 -20.02
C ILE A 8 -10.50 -39.08 -20.37
N VAL A 9 -9.72 -40.08 -20.74
CA VAL A 9 -8.47 -39.94 -21.48
C VAL A 9 -8.85 -40.02 -22.95
N ILE A 10 -8.55 -38.98 -23.72
CA ILE A 10 -8.43 -39.09 -25.17
C ILE A 10 -7.08 -38.50 -25.57
N THR A 11 -6.12 -39.39 -25.73
CA THR A 11 -4.89 -39.16 -26.49
C THR A 11 -5.20 -39.29 -27.98
N ALA A 12 -4.73 -38.35 -28.79
CA ALA A 12 -4.38 -38.61 -30.19
C ALA A 12 -3.40 -37.53 -30.68
N THR A 13 -2.12 -37.89 -30.69
CA THR A 13 -1.13 -37.29 -31.58
C THR A 13 -1.45 -37.69 -33.01
N LEU A 14 -1.43 -36.73 -33.94
CA LEU A 14 -0.96 -37.02 -35.29
C LEU A 14 -0.36 -35.76 -35.94
N LEU A 15 0.83 -35.99 -36.48
CA LEU A 15 1.72 -35.10 -37.19
C LEU A 15 1.13 -34.75 -38.56
N SER A 16 1.05 -33.47 -38.90
CA SER A 16 0.79 -33.01 -40.26
C SER A 16 1.71 -31.84 -40.61
N ALA A 17 2.57 -32.13 -41.59
CA ALA A 17 3.44 -31.30 -42.43
C ALA A 17 3.57 -29.79 -42.10
N VAL A 18 4.83 -29.41 -41.83
CA VAL A 18 5.32 -28.04 -41.92
C VAL A 18 5.29 -27.59 -43.39
N THR A 19 4.40 -26.65 -43.71
CA THR A 19 4.55 -25.80 -44.91
C THR A 19 5.16 -24.48 -44.46
N PHE A 20 6.39 -24.22 -44.88
CA PHE A 20 7.00 -22.89 -44.79
C PHE A 20 6.27 -21.96 -45.77
N ALA A 21 5.40 -21.10 -45.24
CA ALA A 21 5.01 -19.87 -45.91
C ALA A 21 5.94 -18.77 -45.40
N GLU A 22 6.74 -18.22 -46.31
CA GLU A 22 7.60 -17.08 -46.04
C GLU A 22 6.73 -15.84 -45.84
N GLN A 23 6.42 -15.53 -44.59
CA GLN A 23 5.75 -14.29 -44.21
C GLN A 23 6.82 -13.21 -44.07
N ALA A 24 6.79 -12.21 -44.94
CA ALA A 24 7.61 -11.02 -44.83
C ALA A 24 7.44 -10.39 -43.44
N ALA A 25 8.56 -10.09 -42.77
CA ALA A 25 8.58 -9.44 -41.48
C ALA A 25 7.95 -8.04 -41.61
N THR A 26 6.68 -7.92 -41.27
CA THR A 26 6.13 -6.64 -40.81
C THR A 26 6.70 -6.40 -39.43
N GLU A 27 7.51 -5.36 -39.28
CA GLU A 27 7.91 -4.82 -37.98
C GLU A 27 6.63 -4.57 -37.17
N HIS A 28 6.36 -5.49 -36.24
CA HIS A 28 5.35 -5.26 -35.23
C HIS A 28 6.00 -4.24 -34.30
N GLU A 29 5.65 -2.97 -34.50
CA GLU A 29 5.95 -1.91 -33.54
C GLU A 29 5.38 -2.42 -32.21
N HIS A 30 6.28 -2.87 -31.34
CA HIS A 30 5.96 -3.12 -29.94
C HIS A 30 5.61 -1.72 -29.44
N ALA A 31 4.35 -1.35 -29.56
CA ALA A 31 3.79 -0.32 -28.71
C ALA A 31 4.06 -0.85 -27.31
N GLU A 32 5.14 -0.34 -26.70
CA GLU A 32 5.34 -0.44 -25.27
C GLU A 32 4.06 0.14 -24.68
N HIS A 33 3.14 -0.76 -24.36
CA HIS A 33 2.17 -0.49 -23.33
C HIS A 33 3.04 -0.30 -22.09
N HIS A 34 3.49 0.94 -21.88
CA HIS A 34 3.88 1.44 -20.59
C HIS A 34 2.63 1.32 -19.71
N ALA A 35 2.33 0.10 -19.27
CA ALA A 35 1.76 -0.06 -17.95
C ALA A 35 2.70 0.75 -17.08
N ALA A 36 2.21 1.89 -16.58
CA ALA A 36 2.97 2.71 -15.67
C ALA A 36 3.38 1.78 -14.53
N HIS A 37 4.62 1.30 -14.56
CA HIS A 37 5.19 0.52 -13.49
C HIS A 37 5.33 1.52 -12.34
N HIS A 38 4.30 1.60 -11.51
CA HIS A 38 4.37 2.37 -10.28
C HIS A 38 5.60 1.89 -9.54
N ALA A 39 6.49 2.83 -9.18
CA ALA A 39 7.73 2.48 -8.53
C ALA A 39 7.42 1.77 -7.20
N HIS A 40 7.79 0.49 -7.13
CA HIS A 40 7.49 -0.35 -5.99
C HIS A 40 8.48 -0.05 -4.86
N TRP A 41 7.97 0.31 -3.68
CA TRP A 41 8.75 0.56 -2.48
C TRP A 41 8.61 -0.60 -1.49
N ALA A 42 9.53 -0.72 -0.54
CA ALA A 42 9.50 -1.72 0.53
C ALA A 42 10.04 -1.12 1.83
N TYR A 43 9.96 -1.88 2.93
CA TYR A 43 10.58 -1.51 4.21
C TYR A 43 12.04 -1.95 4.33
N ASP A 44 12.52 -2.81 3.44
CA ASP A 44 13.87 -3.34 3.44
C ASP A 44 14.47 -3.47 2.03
N GLY A 45 15.75 -3.86 1.97
CA GLY A 45 16.46 -4.12 0.72
C GLY A 45 16.71 -2.87 -0.13
N SER A 46 16.89 -3.08 -1.44
CA SER A 46 17.22 -2.01 -2.39
C SER A 46 16.12 -0.98 -2.57
N ASN A 47 14.88 -1.29 -2.15
CA ASN A 47 13.73 -0.41 -2.27
C ASN A 47 13.25 0.08 -0.89
N GLY A 48 14.12 -0.04 0.12
CA GLY A 48 13.87 0.39 1.49
C GLY A 48 13.85 1.92 1.68
N PRO A 49 13.53 2.39 2.90
CA PRO A 49 13.35 3.81 3.20
C PRO A 49 14.51 4.72 2.82
N ASP A 50 15.76 4.24 2.96
CA ASP A 50 16.97 4.97 2.59
C ASP A 50 17.07 5.28 1.08
N HIS A 51 16.26 4.61 0.26
CA HIS A 51 16.27 4.69 -1.20
C HIS A 51 14.94 5.15 -1.82
N TRP A 52 13.91 5.48 -1.02
CA TRP A 52 12.59 5.80 -1.56
C TRP A 52 12.59 6.98 -2.53
N SER A 53 13.42 8.00 -2.31
CA SER A 53 13.54 9.15 -3.21
C SER A 53 14.08 8.80 -4.60
N ASP A 54 14.80 7.69 -4.71
CA ASP A 54 15.48 7.27 -5.94
C ASP A 54 14.56 6.42 -6.83
N LEU A 55 13.43 5.95 -6.28
CA LEU A 55 12.50 5.05 -6.97
C LEU A 55 11.63 5.78 -8.00
N ASP A 56 11.20 7.01 -7.69
CA ASP A 56 10.37 7.85 -8.57
C ASP A 56 10.61 9.33 -8.23
N ALA A 57 10.65 10.19 -9.25
CA ALA A 57 10.79 11.63 -9.04
C ALA A 57 9.70 12.24 -8.13
N LYS A 58 8.51 11.63 -8.07
CA LYS A 58 7.42 12.03 -7.17
C LYS A 58 7.73 11.77 -5.70
N PHE A 59 8.69 10.90 -5.40
CA PHE A 59 9.10 10.56 -4.03
C PHE A 59 10.27 11.42 -3.53
N ALA A 60 10.67 12.46 -4.29
CA ALA A 60 11.78 13.35 -3.94
C ALA A 60 11.67 13.95 -2.52
N THR A 61 10.45 14.14 -2.01
CA THR A 61 10.20 14.66 -0.65
C THR A 61 10.74 13.73 0.45
N CYS A 62 10.83 12.42 0.20
CA CYS A 62 11.38 11.45 1.16
C CYS A 62 12.85 11.77 1.54
N TYR A 63 13.59 12.45 0.65
CA TYR A 63 14.96 12.90 0.91
C TYR A 63 15.06 14.41 1.14
N THR A 64 14.35 15.21 0.35
CA THR A 64 14.49 16.68 0.36
C THR A 64 13.63 17.35 1.43
N GLY A 65 12.62 16.66 1.96
CA GLY A 65 11.68 17.16 2.94
C GLY A 65 12.37 17.56 4.25
N ARG A 66 11.91 18.66 4.86
CA ARG A 66 12.42 19.16 6.15
C ARG A 66 11.45 18.96 7.31
N ASN A 67 10.26 18.46 7.00
CA ASN A 67 9.18 18.21 7.93
C ASN A 67 8.60 16.81 7.64
N GLN A 68 9.45 15.78 7.75
CA GLN A 68 9.06 14.40 7.55
C GLN A 68 8.60 13.76 8.87
N SER A 69 7.85 12.68 8.73
CA SER A 69 7.50 11.76 9.81
C SER A 69 8.01 10.36 9.44
N PRO A 70 8.17 9.44 10.42
CA PRO A 70 7.98 9.63 11.86
C PRO A 70 9.10 10.49 12.50
N ILE A 71 8.95 10.80 13.79
CA ILE A 71 10.00 11.46 14.58
C ILE A 71 10.24 10.76 15.92
N ASN A 72 11.40 11.02 16.51
CA ASN A 72 11.61 10.79 17.93
C ASN A 72 11.11 12.01 18.71
N LEU A 73 9.98 11.84 19.39
CA LEU A 73 9.36 12.86 20.25
C LEU A 73 10.26 13.10 21.47
N THR A 74 10.93 14.24 21.43
CA THR A 74 11.79 14.76 22.49
C THR A 74 11.43 16.24 22.72
N HIS A 75 11.82 16.82 23.86
CA HIS A 75 11.63 18.25 24.16
C HIS A 75 10.17 18.75 24.11
N PHE A 76 9.30 18.13 24.91
CA PHE A 76 7.90 18.56 25.05
C PHE A 76 7.81 19.99 25.59
N THR A 77 6.88 20.76 25.04
CA THR A 77 6.52 22.10 25.51
C THR A 77 5.06 22.08 25.92
N ASP A 78 4.77 22.56 27.12
CA ASP A 78 3.39 22.68 27.60
C ASP A 78 2.66 23.75 26.77
N ALA A 79 1.49 23.39 26.28
CA ALA A 79 0.64 24.26 25.47
C ALA A 79 -0.82 24.00 25.80
N GLU A 80 -1.62 25.06 25.76
CA GLU A 80 -3.08 24.97 25.81
C GLU A 80 -3.58 24.57 24.41
N LEU A 81 -3.83 23.26 24.22
CA LEU A 81 -4.30 22.72 22.96
C LEU A 81 -5.83 22.70 22.91
N SER A 82 -6.40 23.06 21.75
CA SER A 82 -7.82 22.84 21.45
C SER A 82 -8.16 21.36 21.62
N PRO A 83 -9.26 21.00 22.30
CA PRO A 83 -9.69 19.61 22.38
C PRO A 83 -10.01 19.06 20.99
N ILE A 84 -9.46 17.90 20.67
CA ILE A 84 -9.84 17.14 19.48
C ILE A 84 -11.21 16.51 19.76
N LYS A 85 -12.19 16.74 18.88
CA LYS A 85 -13.53 16.16 18.99
C LYS A 85 -13.67 14.98 18.04
N PHE A 86 -14.04 13.82 18.57
CA PHE A 86 -14.30 12.62 17.78
C PHE A 86 -15.80 12.34 17.73
N ASN A 87 -16.29 12.01 16.54
CA ASN A 87 -17.63 11.48 16.32
C ASN A 87 -17.50 10.24 15.45
N TYR A 88 -17.03 9.15 16.04
CA TYR A 88 -16.88 7.87 15.35
C TYR A 88 -18.09 6.99 15.59
N GLN A 89 -18.47 6.29 14.54
CA GLN A 89 -19.55 5.30 14.52
C GLN A 89 -18.95 3.98 14.05
N ALA A 90 -19.60 2.85 14.30
CA ALA A 90 -19.16 1.59 13.71
C ALA A 90 -19.20 1.70 12.17
N GLY A 91 -18.11 1.28 11.50
CA GLY A 91 -18.02 1.30 10.04
C GLY A 91 -16.70 0.78 9.47
N GLY A 92 -15.92 0.05 10.28
CA GLY A 92 -14.70 -0.62 9.80
C GLY A 92 -15.07 -1.94 9.13
N ASP A 93 -15.43 -1.88 7.85
CA ASP A 93 -16.16 -2.96 7.19
C ASP A 93 -15.28 -3.85 6.29
N GLU A 94 -14.04 -3.43 6.04
CA GLU A 94 -13.11 -4.15 5.17
C GLU A 94 -11.69 -4.12 5.76
N VAL A 95 -11.08 -5.30 5.88
CA VAL A 95 -9.70 -5.48 6.32
C VAL A 95 -8.84 -5.90 5.12
N VAL A 96 -7.78 -5.16 4.85
CA VAL A 96 -6.90 -5.33 3.70
C VAL A 96 -5.47 -5.57 4.19
N ASN A 97 -4.84 -6.63 3.69
CA ASN A 97 -3.38 -6.76 3.70
C ASN A 97 -2.88 -6.29 2.33
N ASN A 98 -2.19 -5.16 2.29
CA ASN A 98 -1.69 -4.58 1.04
C ASN A 98 -0.20 -4.88 0.79
N GLY A 99 0.40 -5.79 1.56
CA GLY A 99 1.84 -6.12 1.51
C GLY A 99 2.72 -5.22 2.37
N HIS A 100 2.21 -4.06 2.82
CA HIS A 100 2.94 -3.11 3.67
C HIS A 100 2.36 -3.00 5.08
N THR A 101 1.03 -3.13 5.22
CA THR A 101 0.35 -3.05 6.51
C THR A 101 -0.95 -3.86 6.50
N ILE A 102 -1.55 -4.02 7.68
CA ILE A 102 -2.96 -4.38 7.83
C ILE A 102 -3.76 -3.08 7.98
N GLN A 103 -4.58 -2.79 6.99
CA GLN A 103 -5.44 -1.62 6.92
C GLN A 103 -6.89 -2.02 7.11
N VAL A 104 -7.65 -1.19 7.81
CA VAL A 104 -9.11 -1.28 7.92
C VAL A 104 -9.71 -0.07 7.23
N ASN A 105 -10.42 -0.28 6.14
CA ASN A 105 -11.15 0.77 5.45
C ASN A 105 -12.43 1.10 6.21
N TYR A 106 -12.76 2.39 6.26
CA TYR A 106 -13.89 2.91 7.02
C TYR A 106 -14.98 3.46 6.11
N ALA A 107 -16.24 3.12 6.41
CA ALA A 107 -17.40 3.75 5.80
C ALA A 107 -17.48 5.24 6.16
N ALA A 108 -18.05 6.05 5.26
CA ALA A 108 -18.21 7.49 5.46
C ALA A 108 -19.05 7.82 6.71
N GLY A 109 -18.87 9.02 7.28
CA GLY A 109 -19.66 9.56 8.38
C GLY A 109 -18.97 9.63 9.75
N SER A 110 -17.82 8.96 9.94
CA SER A 110 -17.01 9.13 11.16
C SER A 110 -16.05 10.30 11.02
N THR A 111 -16.03 11.21 11.98
CA THR A 111 -15.25 12.46 11.86
C THR A 111 -14.39 12.79 13.08
N MET A 112 -13.33 13.55 12.82
CA MET A 112 -12.50 14.24 13.80
C MET A 112 -12.54 15.74 13.52
N THR A 113 -12.80 16.57 14.53
CA THR A 113 -12.76 18.03 14.41
C THR A 113 -11.60 18.61 15.24
N LEU A 114 -10.75 19.41 14.60
CA LEU A 114 -9.63 20.15 15.18
C LEU A 114 -9.61 21.56 14.60
N ASP A 115 -9.47 22.59 15.45
CA ASP A 115 -9.40 23.99 15.05
C ASP A 115 -10.51 24.43 14.06
N SER A 116 -11.74 24.00 14.35
CA SER A 116 -12.95 24.23 13.53
C SER A 116 -12.94 23.56 12.15
N GLN A 117 -11.93 22.77 11.82
CA GLN A 117 -11.87 21.94 10.63
C GLN A 117 -12.32 20.52 10.96
N THR A 118 -13.14 19.93 10.10
CA THR A 118 -13.64 18.56 10.26
C THR A 118 -13.05 17.68 9.18
N PHE A 119 -12.46 16.57 9.59
CA PHE A 119 -11.82 15.58 8.73
C PHE A 119 -12.55 14.25 8.89
N GLU A 120 -12.88 13.60 7.78
CA GLU A 120 -13.57 12.31 7.78
C GLU A 120 -12.55 11.18 7.87
N LEU A 121 -12.79 10.22 8.76
CA LEU A 121 -11.98 9.01 8.89
C LEU A 121 -12.13 8.16 7.61
N LYS A 122 -11.02 7.83 6.97
CA LYS A 122 -10.99 7.03 5.73
C LYS A 122 -10.55 5.60 6.00
N GLN A 123 -9.55 5.43 6.86
CA GLN A 123 -8.99 4.15 7.23
C GLN A 123 -8.21 4.28 8.54
N PHE A 124 -7.91 3.14 9.16
CA PHE A 124 -6.77 3.04 10.07
C PHE A 124 -5.89 1.85 9.71
N HIS A 125 -4.61 1.90 10.05
CA HIS A 125 -3.65 0.84 9.82
C HIS A 125 -2.60 0.79 10.93
N ALA A 126 -1.75 -0.23 10.94
CA ALA A 126 -0.78 -0.44 12.01
C ALA A 126 0.63 -0.73 11.50
N HIS A 127 1.61 -0.28 12.27
CA HIS A 127 3.03 -0.54 12.07
C HIS A 127 3.58 -1.29 13.30
N ALA A 128 4.48 -2.23 13.06
CA ALA A 128 5.17 -2.97 14.11
C ALA A 128 6.65 -3.13 13.72
N PRO A 129 7.61 -2.57 14.51
CA PRO A 129 7.40 -1.79 15.73
C PRO A 129 6.80 -0.39 15.46
N SER A 130 6.64 0.44 16.50
CA SER A 130 6.18 1.82 16.33
C SER A 130 7.13 2.62 15.44
N GLU A 131 6.56 3.47 14.59
CA GLU A 131 7.32 4.36 13.73
C GLU A 131 7.86 5.55 14.53
N ASN A 132 6.98 6.21 15.29
CA ASN A 132 7.37 7.23 16.23
C ASN A 132 8.04 6.63 17.47
N GLN A 133 8.94 7.40 18.07
CA GLN A 133 9.59 7.07 19.33
C GLN A 133 9.25 8.11 20.39
N ILE A 134 9.25 7.71 21.67
CA ILE A 134 9.09 8.64 22.80
C ILE A 134 10.36 8.59 23.64
N ASN A 135 11.11 9.70 23.69
CA ASN A 135 12.41 9.75 24.38
C ASN A 135 13.36 8.62 23.95
N GLY A 136 13.43 8.34 22.64
CA GLY A 136 14.25 7.29 22.04
C GLY A 136 13.73 5.86 22.24
N LYS A 137 12.54 5.69 22.83
CA LYS A 137 11.93 4.37 23.03
C LYS A 137 10.93 4.06 21.93
N SER A 138 11.15 2.94 21.25
CA SER A 138 10.17 2.32 20.36
C SER A 138 9.17 1.49 21.17
N PHE A 139 7.95 1.41 20.68
CA PHE A 139 6.87 0.58 21.23
C PHE A 139 6.61 -0.62 20.31
N PRO A 140 5.99 -1.70 20.82
CA PRO A 140 5.74 -2.89 20.02
C PRO A 140 4.87 -2.66 18.77
N MET A 141 4.01 -1.64 18.79
CA MET A 141 3.08 -1.35 17.70
C MET A 141 2.61 0.11 17.77
N GLU A 142 2.27 0.68 16.63
CA GLU A 142 1.62 1.98 16.47
C GLU A 142 0.46 1.87 15.48
N ALA A 143 -0.65 2.56 15.76
CA ALA A 143 -1.80 2.62 14.87
C ALA A 143 -2.01 4.04 14.35
N HIS A 144 -2.22 4.18 13.06
CA HIS A 144 -2.49 5.43 12.38
C HIS A 144 -3.94 5.48 11.93
N PHE A 145 -4.65 6.54 12.30
CA PHE A 145 -6.00 6.83 11.83
C PHE A 145 -5.91 7.96 10.81
N VAL A 146 -6.23 7.67 9.56
CA VAL A 146 -6.06 8.62 8.45
C VAL A 146 -7.39 9.30 8.14
N HIS A 147 -7.37 10.63 8.17
CA HIS A 147 -8.51 11.50 7.88
C HIS A 147 -8.24 12.41 6.69
N ALA A 148 -9.31 12.84 6.02
CA ALA A 148 -9.27 13.83 4.94
C ALA A 148 -10.56 14.64 4.85
#